data_AF-A0A950P9N4-F1
#
_entry.id   AF-A0A950P9N4-F1
#
_cell.length_a   1.000
_cell.length_b   1.000
_cell.length_c   1.000
_cell.angle_alpha   90.00
_cell.angle_beta   90.00
_cell.angle_gamma   90.00
#
_symmetry.space_group_name_H-M   'P 1'
#
loop_
_entity.id
_entity.type
_entity.pdbx_description
1 polymer ?
#
loop_
_entity_poly.entity_id
_entity_poly.type
_entity_poly.pdbx_seq_one_letter_code
_entity_poly.pdbx_strand_id
1 'polypeptide(L)'
;MTEDTRDADLQTHVTEFLRALNHRPNEVMRDHIAEVEKPDPQDLEDFRRYVGDLRRVYGQGLEDMYERIASHGRAICELSDEAELIERVQKMMTLVAADANDVPEVLASLEDAANELNPRTVVGLLLTVSGAGARGLPRQGQLDELVVDLTTYCLT
;
A
#
# COMPACT_ATOMS: atom_id res chain seq x y z
N MET A 1 28.69 -16.50 15.96
CA MET A 1 28.13 -15.29 16.61
C MET A 1 27.69 -14.22 15.61
N THR A 2 28.44 -13.93 14.55
CA THR A 2 28.00 -12.99 13.49
C THR A 2 26.94 -13.60 12.56
N GLU A 3 27.02 -14.90 12.30
CA GLU A 3 26.10 -15.65 11.43
C GLU A 3 24.70 -15.77 12.06
N ASP A 4 24.60 -16.16 13.33
CA ASP A 4 23.32 -16.20 14.08
C ASP A 4 22.59 -14.85 14.15
N THR A 5 23.35 -13.74 14.14
CA THR A 5 22.76 -12.39 14.16
C THR A 5 22.24 -12.00 12.77
N ARG A 6 23.00 -12.32 11.71
CA ARG A 6 22.60 -12.08 10.32
C ARG A 6 21.33 -12.86 9.96
N ASP A 7 21.22 -14.11 10.41
CA ASP A 7 20.05 -14.94 10.16
C ASP A 7 18.81 -14.42 10.90
N ALA A 8 18.97 -13.96 12.15
CA ALA A 8 17.89 -13.34 12.90
C ALA A 8 17.41 -12.00 12.29
N ASP A 9 18.35 -11.19 11.79
CA ASP A 9 18.05 -9.94 11.09
C ASP A 9 17.32 -10.21 9.76
N LEU A 10 17.78 -11.20 8.99
CA LEU A 10 17.13 -11.63 7.75
C LEU A 10 15.70 -12.09 8.02
N GLN A 11 15.49 -12.95 9.02
CA GLN A 11 14.16 -13.44 9.39
C GLN A 11 13.22 -12.29 9.81
N THR A 12 13.74 -11.32 10.56
CA THR A 12 12.99 -10.12 10.95
C THR A 12 12.55 -9.32 9.74
N HIS A 13 13.45 -9.09 8.78
CA HIS A 13 13.12 -8.36 7.56
C HIS A 13 12.15 -9.12 6.64
N VAL A 14 12.28 -10.44 6.50
CA VAL A 14 11.29 -11.26 5.78
C VAL A 14 9.91 -11.13 6.41
N THR A 15 9.83 -11.22 7.74
CA THR A 15 8.57 -11.11 8.48
C THR A 15 7.91 -9.74 8.27
N GLU A 16 8.66 -8.65 8.45
CA GLU A 16 8.12 -7.30 8.29
C GLU A 16 7.85 -6.94 6.82
N PHE A 17 8.59 -7.50 5.87
CA PHE A 17 8.30 -7.38 4.44
C PHE A 17 6.97 -8.02 4.08
N LEU A 18 6.75 -9.29 4.50
CA LEU A 18 5.48 -10.00 4.30
C LEU A 18 4.33 -9.29 5.01
N ARG A 19 4.57 -8.74 6.21
CA ARG A 19 3.59 -7.94 6.95
C ARG A 19 3.20 -6.67 6.19
N ALA A 20 4.18 -5.96 5.64
CA ALA A 20 3.94 -4.74 4.88
C ALA A 20 3.21 -5.04 3.55
N LEU A 21 3.56 -6.14 2.86
CA LEU A 21 2.85 -6.61 1.66
C LEU A 21 1.40 -7.03 1.92
N ASN A 22 1.13 -7.59 3.10
CA ASN A 22 -0.23 -7.94 3.52
C ASN A 22 -1.07 -6.73 3.95
N HIS A 23 -0.44 -5.60 4.27
CA HIS A 23 -1.17 -4.39 4.63
C HIS A 23 -1.79 -3.79 3.37
N ARG A 24 -3.12 -3.76 3.31
CA ARG A 24 -3.80 -3.37 2.07
C ARG A 24 -3.96 -1.85 1.99
N PRO A 25 -3.90 -1.25 0.79
CA PRO A 25 -4.29 0.15 0.57
C PRO A 25 -5.63 0.52 1.21
N ASN A 26 -6.56 -0.44 1.30
CA ASN A 26 -7.90 -0.18 1.83
C ASN A 26 -7.96 -0.23 3.35
N GLU A 27 -7.03 -0.94 3.97
CA GLU A 27 -6.82 -0.90 5.41
C GLU A 27 -6.18 0.44 5.78
N VAL A 28 -5.16 0.87 5.03
CA VAL A 28 -4.59 2.23 5.12
C VAL A 28 -5.70 3.27 5.02
N MET A 29 -6.54 3.22 3.98
CA MET A 29 -7.65 4.17 3.81
C MET A 29 -8.63 4.12 4.99
N ARG A 30 -8.97 2.93 5.50
CA ARG A 30 -9.93 2.77 6.59
C ARG A 30 -9.40 3.33 7.91
N ASP A 31 -8.16 3.04 8.23
CA ASP A 31 -7.53 3.47 9.48
C ASP A 31 -7.44 5.00 9.53
N HIS A 32 -7.15 5.61 8.38
CA HIS A 32 -6.95 7.05 8.24
C HIS A 32 -8.24 7.85 8.00
N ILE A 33 -9.28 7.26 7.40
CA ILE A 33 -10.61 7.90 7.27
C ILE A 33 -11.21 8.23 8.64
N ALA A 34 -10.94 7.42 9.66
CA ALA A 34 -11.44 7.65 11.00
C ALA A 34 -10.86 8.93 11.64
N GLU A 35 -9.73 9.42 11.13
CA GLU A 35 -9.04 10.62 11.61
C GLU A 35 -9.53 11.90 10.93
N VAL A 36 -10.30 11.78 9.84
CA VAL A 36 -10.80 12.93 9.07
C VAL A 36 -12.22 13.29 9.53
N GLU A 37 -12.40 14.57 9.85
CA GLU A 37 -13.71 15.11 10.23
C GLU A 37 -14.69 15.02 9.06
N LYS A 38 -15.88 14.45 9.31
CA LYS A 38 -16.90 14.30 8.27
C LYS A 38 -17.48 15.66 7.87
N PRO A 39 -17.69 15.92 6.57
CA PRO A 39 -18.20 17.20 6.12
C PRO A 39 -19.71 17.30 6.35
N ASP A 40 -20.22 18.52 6.44
CA ASP A 40 -21.63 18.78 6.15
C ASP A 40 -21.88 18.55 4.65
N PRO A 41 -22.72 17.57 4.26
CA PRO A 41 -22.99 17.27 2.85
C PRO A 41 -23.70 18.41 2.11
N GLN A 42 -24.22 19.42 2.81
CA GLN A 42 -24.83 20.62 2.23
C GLN A 42 -23.84 21.78 2.09
N ASP A 43 -22.65 21.68 2.71
CA ASP A 43 -21.58 22.66 2.59
C ASP A 43 -20.52 22.17 1.59
N LEU A 44 -20.48 22.82 0.42
CA LEU A 44 -19.58 22.45 -0.66
C LEU A 44 -18.12 22.81 -0.37
N GLU A 45 -17.86 23.84 0.45
CA GLU A 45 -16.50 24.20 0.86
C GLU A 45 -15.99 23.19 1.88
N ASP A 46 -16.85 22.79 2.83
CA ASP A 46 -16.53 21.76 3.81
C ASP A 46 -16.30 20.39 3.15
N PHE A 47 -17.09 20.06 2.13
CA PHE A 47 -16.88 18.85 1.33
C PHE A 47 -15.53 18.85 0.59
N ARG A 48 -15.13 19.99 0.01
CA ARG A 48 -13.82 20.13 -0.64
C ARG A 48 -12.68 19.99 0.36
N ARG A 49 -12.81 20.59 1.55
CA ARG A 49 -11.85 20.41 2.65
C ARG A 49 -11.70 18.93 3.00
N TYR A 50 -12.82 18.23 3.21
CA TYR A 50 -12.83 16.80 3.54
C TYR A 50 -12.08 15.96 2.51
N VAL A 51 -12.32 16.19 1.20
CA VAL A 51 -11.59 15.44 0.16
C VAL A 51 -10.10 15.78 0.16
N GLY A 52 -9.73 17.04 0.38
CA GLY A 52 -8.34 17.45 0.52
C GLY A 52 -7.62 16.76 1.68
N ASP A 53 -8.29 16.66 2.83
CA ASP A 53 -7.77 15.94 4.00
C ASP A 53 -7.65 14.44 3.72
N LEU A 54 -8.67 13.81 3.14
CA LEU A 54 -8.60 12.41 2.74
C LEU A 54 -7.45 12.12 1.77
N ARG A 55 -7.25 12.98 0.76
CA ARG A 55 -6.15 12.85 -0.20
C ARG A 55 -4.80 12.88 0.53
N ARG A 56 -4.64 13.84 1.45
CA ARG A 56 -3.41 13.99 2.23
C ARG A 56 -3.13 12.75 3.06
N VAL A 57 -4.10 12.33 3.87
CA VAL A 57 -3.88 11.23 4.82
C VAL A 57 -3.74 9.90 4.08
N TYR A 58 -4.54 9.66 3.03
CA TYR A 58 -4.41 8.46 2.20
C TYR A 58 -3.07 8.41 1.44
N GLY A 59 -2.65 9.54 0.86
CA GLY A 59 -1.36 9.64 0.18
C GLY A 59 -0.19 9.34 1.11
N GLN A 60 -0.19 9.92 2.31
CA GLN A 60 0.82 9.67 3.35
C GLN A 60 0.85 8.20 3.76
N GLY A 61 -0.32 7.61 4.04
CA GLY A 61 -0.37 6.20 4.42
C GLY A 61 0.10 5.23 3.33
N LEU A 62 -0.16 5.55 2.05
CA LEU A 62 0.36 4.77 0.92
C LEU A 62 1.87 4.91 0.76
N GLU A 63 2.39 6.14 0.90
CA GLU A 63 3.83 6.41 0.86
C GLU A 63 4.56 5.62 1.96
N ASP A 64 4.11 5.72 3.21
CA ASP A 64 4.67 4.98 4.35
C ASP A 64 4.65 3.46 4.13
N MET A 65 3.54 2.94 3.59
CA MET A 65 3.39 1.51 3.27
C MET A 65 4.42 1.06 2.23
N TYR A 66 4.56 1.80 1.12
CA TYR A 66 5.49 1.46 0.06
C TYR A 66 6.95 1.62 0.47
N GLU A 67 7.27 2.63 1.29
CA GLU A 67 8.61 2.80 1.85
C GLU A 67 9.01 1.62 2.75
N ARG A 68 8.09 1.12 3.59
CA ARG A 68 8.34 -0.07 4.43
C ARG A 68 8.63 -1.32 3.59
N ILE A 69 7.83 -1.55 2.54
CA ILE A 69 8.06 -2.66 1.61
C ILE A 69 9.44 -2.53 0.96
N ALA A 70 9.77 -1.34 0.44
CA ALA A 70 11.05 -1.11 -0.22
C ALA A 70 12.24 -1.26 0.73
N SER A 71 12.11 -0.77 1.96
CA SER A 71 13.14 -0.84 3.00
C SER A 71 13.46 -2.29 3.37
N HIS A 72 12.43 -3.09 3.70
CA HIS A 72 12.64 -4.49 4.07
C HIS A 72 13.06 -5.35 2.88
N GLY A 73 12.53 -5.10 1.69
CA GLY A 73 12.95 -5.81 0.47
C GLY A 73 14.44 -5.59 0.14
N ARG A 74 14.95 -4.36 0.29
CA ARG A 74 16.39 -4.08 0.15
C ARG A 74 17.22 -4.81 1.20
N ALA A 75 16.81 -4.75 2.47
CA ALA A 75 17.52 -5.43 3.54
C ALA A 75 17.60 -6.96 3.31
N ILE A 76 16.54 -7.60 2.82
CA ILE A 76 16.55 -9.03 2.46
C ILE A 76 17.57 -9.30 1.33
N CYS A 77 17.58 -8.46 0.29
CA CYS A 77 18.52 -8.61 -0.82
C CYS A 77 20.00 -8.40 -0.40
N GLU A 78 20.25 -7.57 0.62
CA GLU A 78 21.59 -7.33 1.16
C GLU A 78 22.06 -8.42 2.13
N LEU A 79 21.13 -9.00 2.88
CA LEU A 79 21.43 -9.99 3.92
C LEU A 79 21.43 -11.43 3.38
N SER A 80 20.76 -11.72 2.28
CA SER A 80 20.72 -13.05 1.69
C SER A 80 21.75 -13.22 0.57
N ASP A 81 22.36 -14.40 0.50
CA ASP A 81 23.18 -14.86 -0.64
C ASP A 81 22.39 -15.83 -1.56
N GLU A 82 21.10 -16.05 -1.26
CA GLU A 82 20.24 -16.99 -1.95
C GLU A 82 19.54 -16.34 -3.15
N ALA A 83 20.02 -16.67 -4.35
CA ALA A 83 19.53 -16.08 -5.60
C ALA A 83 18.01 -16.21 -5.79
N GLU A 84 17.42 -17.33 -5.39
CA GLU A 84 15.98 -17.59 -5.52
C GLU A 84 15.15 -16.64 -4.63
N LEU A 85 15.62 -16.38 -3.40
CA LEU A 85 14.99 -15.42 -2.49
C LEU A 85 15.11 -13.99 -3.02
N ILE A 86 16.31 -13.60 -3.48
CA ILE A 86 16.58 -12.28 -4.05
C ILE A 86 15.67 -12.02 -5.26
N GLU A 87 15.55 -12.97 -6.18
CA GLU A 87 14.71 -12.84 -7.37
C GLU A 87 13.23 -12.64 -7.01
N ARG A 88 12.70 -13.43 -6.07
CA ARG A 88 11.32 -13.29 -5.59
C ARG A 88 11.05 -11.92 -4.98
N VAL A 89 11.93 -11.45 -4.10
CA VAL A 89 11.79 -10.16 -3.42
C VAL A 89 11.87 -9.01 -4.43
N GLN A 90 12.81 -9.06 -5.37
CA GLN A 90 12.92 -8.04 -6.43
C GLN A 90 11.68 -8.00 -7.34
N LYS A 91 11.10 -9.15 -7.66
CA LYS A 91 9.86 -9.23 -8.43
C LYS A 91 8.70 -8.57 -7.68
N MET A 92 8.54 -8.86 -6.40
CA MET A 92 7.53 -8.20 -5.55
C MET A 92 7.75 -6.69 -5.47
N MET A 93 8.98 -6.23 -5.21
CA MET A 93 9.31 -4.81 -5.17
C MET A 93 9.02 -4.09 -6.49
N THR A 94 9.24 -4.76 -7.63
CA THR A 94 8.92 -4.20 -8.96
C THR A 94 7.43 -4.00 -9.15
N LEU A 95 6.61 -4.97 -8.75
CA LEU A 95 5.15 -4.86 -8.80
C LEU A 95 4.65 -3.73 -7.90
N VAL A 96 5.18 -3.65 -6.68
CA VAL A 96 4.85 -2.61 -5.71
C VAL A 96 5.26 -1.22 -6.20
N ALA A 97 6.44 -1.08 -6.80
CA ALA A 97 6.88 0.19 -7.38
C ALA A 97 5.97 0.63 -8.54
N ALA A 98 5.48 -0.31 -9.35
CA ALA A 98 4.52 -0.01 -10.40
C ALA A 98 3.17 0.46 -9.83
N ASP A 99 2.69 -0.19 -8.77
CA ASP A 99 1.46 0.24 -8.08
C ASP A 99 1.63 1.60 -7.37
N ALA A 100 2.80 1.89 -6.82
CA ALA A 100 3.13 3.20 -6.24
C ALA A 100 3.11 4.32 -7.29
N ASN A 101 3.57 4.04 -8.52
CA ASN A 101 3.52 5.01 -9.63
C ASN A 101 2.10 5.34 -10.09
N ASP A 102 1.13 4.46 -9.83
CA ASP A 102 -0.28 4.66 -10.18
C ASP A 102 -1.02 5.54 -9.13
N VAL A 103 -0.45 5.72 -7.92
CA VAL A 103 -1.07 6.49 -6.82
C VAL A 103 -1.36 7.94 -7.16
N PRO A 104 -0.43 8.73 -7.76
CA PRO A 104 -0.71 10.12 -8.09
C PRO A 104 -1.93 10.30 -9.01
N GLU A 105 -2.15 9.38 -9.95
CA GLU A 105 -3.31 9.41 -10.85
C GLU A 105 -4.63 9.15 -10.10
N VAL A 106 -4.62 8.19 -9.16
CA VAL A 106 -5.77 7.91 -8.29
C VAL A 106 -6.08 9.11 -7.39
N LEU A 107 -5.06 9.75 -6.80
CA LEU A 107 -5.22 10.92 -5.95
C LEU A 107 -5.70 12.15 -6.74
N ALA A 108 -5.22 12.35 -7.97
CA ALA A 108 -5.70 13.42 -8.86
C ALA A 108 -7.17 13.21 -9.24
N SER A 109 -7.58 11.97 -9.51
CA SER A 109 -8.98 11.64 -9.82
C SER A 109 -9.94 11.97 -8.67
N LEU A 110 -9.50 11.86 -7.40
CA LEU A 110 -10.29 12.29 -6.24
C LEU A 110 -10.48 13.82 -6.22
N GLU A 111 -9.44 14.57 -6.56
CA GLU A 111 -9.45 16.03 -6.59
C GLU A 111 -10.35 16.56 -7.71
N ASP A 112 -10.25 15.98 -8.91
CA ASP A 112 -11.12 16.32 -10.04
C ASP A 112 -12.60 16.08 -9.70
N ALA A 113 -12.91 14.93 -9.09
CA ALA A 113 -14.27 14.61 -8.66
C ALA A 113 -14.83 15.58 -7.60
N ALA A 114 -13.97 16.09 -6.70
CA ALA A 114 -14.36 17.10 -5.71
C ALA A 114 -14.55 18.49 -6.33
N ASN A 115 -13.72 18.85 -7.30
CA ASN A 115 -13.81 20.11 -8.02
C ASN A 115 -15.05 20.20 -8.90
N GLU A 116 -15.47 19.07 -9.49
CA GLU A 116 -16.73 18.95 -10.24
C GLU A 116 -17.98 19.02 -9.35
N LEU A 117 -17.82 19.12 -8.02
CA LEU A 117 -18.92 19.23 -7.04
C LEU A 117 -19.96 18.12 -7.23
N ASN A 118 -19.52 16.90 -7.54
CA ASN A 118 -20.39 15.73 -7.63
C ASN A 118 -20.12 14.77 -6.45
N PRO A 119 -20.83 14.94 -5.31
CA PRO A 119 -20.66 14.11 -4.14
C PRO A 119 -20.86 12.61 -4.43
N ARG A 120 -21.69 12.26 -5.41
CA ARG A 120 -21.89 10.86 -5.82
C ARG A 120 -20.68 10.30 -6.54
N THR A 121 -20.01 11.11 -7.37
CA THR A 121 -18.75 10.70 -8.02
C THR A 121 -17.65 10.52 -6.99
N VAL A 122 -17.51 11.43 -6.02
CA VAL A 122 -16.51 11.30 -4.95
C VAL A 122 -16.78 10.07 -4.08
N VAL A 123 -18.02 9.86 -3.63
CA VAL A 123 -18.39 8.66 -2.86
C VAL A 123 -18.19 7.39 -3.70
N GLY A 124 -18.53 7.43 -4.99
CA GLY A 124 -18.31 6.34 -5.93
C GLY A 124 -16.82 6.04 -6.14
N LEU A 125 -15.96 7.07 -6.19
CA LEU A 125 -14.52 6.91 -6.31
C LEU A 125 -13.92 6.36 -5.02
N LEU A 126 -14.33 6.89 -3.86
CA LEU A 126 -13.96 6.36 -2.54
C LEU A 126 -14.37 4.89 -2.37
N LEU A 127 -15.58 4.53 -2.80
CA LEU A 127 -16.05 3.14 -2.79
C LEU A 127 -15.35 2.30 -3.84
N THR A 128 -14.95 2.86 -4.98
CA THR A 128 -14.14 2.14 -5.97
C THR A 128 -12.76 1.88 -5.42
N VAL A 129 -12.09 2.86 -4.82
CA VAL A 129 -10.79 2.70 -4.17
C VAL A 129 -10.91 1.73 -2.98
N SER A 130 -11.92 1.88 -2.12
CA SER A 130 -12.16 1.06 -0.92
C SER A 130 -12.76 -0.32 -1.20
N GLY A 131 -13.46 -0.50 -2.32
CA GLY A 131 -14.16 -1.72 -2.73
C GLY A 131 -13.41 -2.50 -3.80
N ALA A 132 -12.53 -1.83 -4.56
CA ALA A 132 -11.52 -2.50 -5.33
C ALA A 132 -10.57 -3.28 -4.43
N GLY A 133 -10.59 -3.23 -3.09
CA GLY A 133 -9.81 -4.14 -2.23
C GLY A 133 -10.12 -5.63 -2.37
N ALA A 134 -11.13 -5.99 -3.18
CA ALA A 134 -11.34 -7.35 -3.67
C ALA A 134 -10.67 -7.64 -5.05
N ARG A 135 -10.12 -6.62 -5.73
CA ARG A 135 -9.44 -6.60 -7.05
C ARG A 135 -8.47 -5.38 -7.23
N GLY A 136 -7.74 -4.96 -6.21
CA GLY A 136 -7.41 -3.54 -6.00
C GLY A 136 -5.96 -3.23 -6.20
N LEU A 137 -5.68 -2.44 -7.22
CA LEU A 137 -4.40 -2.38 -7.92
C LEU A 137 -4.26 -3.54 -8.92
N PRO A 138 -3.87 -3.25 -10.17
CA PRO A 138 -3.87 -4.22 -11.27
C PRO A 138 -2.99 -5.44 -11.00
N ARG A 139 -2.09 -5.38 -10.00
CA ARG A 139 -1.06 -6.38 -9.71
C ARG A 139 -1.26 -7.10 -8.38
N GLN A 140 -2.33 -6.80 -7.63
CA GLN A 140 -2.55 -7.38 -6.30
C GLN A 140 -2.66 -8.91 -6.31
N GLY A 141 -3.33 -9.50 -7.30
CA GLY A 141 -3.40 -10.97 -7.42
C GLY A 141 -2.05 -11.64 -7.66
N GLN A 142 -1.12 -10.96 -8.35
CA GLN A 142 0.25 -11.45 -8.55
C GLN A 142 1.08 -11.31 -7.26
N LEU A 143 0.86 -10.24 -6.49
CA LEU A 143 1.48 -10.06 -5.17
C LEU A 143 0.99 -11.12 -4.18
N ASP A 144 -0.31 -11.42 -4.13
CA ASP A 144 -0.88 -12.44 -3.23
C ASP A 144 -0.27 -13.83 -3.51
N GLU A 145 -0.13 -14.22 -4.78
CA GLU A 145 0.50 -15.49 -5.16
C GLU A 145 1.97 -15.55 -4.72
N LEU A 146 2.72 -14.47 -4.96
CA LEU A 146 4.12 -14.39 -4.56
C LEU A 146 4.27 -14.38 -3.03
N VAL A 147 3.37 -13.74 -2.29
CA VAL A 147 3.39 -13.70 -0.82
C VAL A 147 3.19 -15.10 -0.24
N VAL A 148 2.26 -15.89 -0.80
CA VAL A 148 2.05 -17.29 -0.40
C VAL A 148 3.29 -18.14 -0.70
N ASP A 149 3.89 -17.97 -1.89
CA ASP A 149 5.12 -18.68 -2.28
C ASP A 149 6.29 -18.36 -1.32
N LEU A 150 6.53 -17.07 -1.06
CA LEU A 150 7.61 -16.63 -0.17
C LEU A 150 7.39 -17.04 1.29
N THR A 151 6.14 -16.99 1.78
CA THR A 151 5.78 -17.48 3.11
C THR A 151 6.09 -18.97 3.24
N THR A 152 5.73 -19.76 2.24
CA THR A 152 6.00 -21.20 2.21
C THR A 152 7.50 -21.49 2.14
N TYR A 153 8.26 -20.65 1.44
CA TYR A 153 9.69 -20.81 1.27
C TYR A 153 10.49 -20.48 2.54
N CYS A 154 10.14 -19.40 3.25
CA CYS A 154 10.94 -18.87 4.35
C CYS A 154 10.48 -19.23 5.77
N LEU A 155 9.22 -19.65 5.95
CA LEU A 155 8.59 -19.78 7.27
C LEU A 155 8.09 -21.18 7.61
N THR A 156 8.53 -22.21 6.88
CA THR A 156 8.37 -23.64 7.22
C THR A 156 9.66 -24.23 7.75
#